data_AF-A0A3C0FZ33-F1
#
_entry.id   AF-A0A3C0FZ33-F1
#
_cell.length_a   1.000
_cell.length_b   1.000
_cell.length_c   1.000
_cell.angle_alpha   90.00
_cell.angle_beta   90.00
_cell.angle_gamma   90.00
#
_symmetry.space_group_name_H-M   'P 1'
#
loop_
_entity.id
_entity.type
_entity.pdbx_description
1 polymer ?
#
loop_
_entity_poly.entity_id
_entity_poly.type
_entity_poly.pdbx_seq_one_letter_code
_entity_poly.pdbx_strand_id
1 'polypeptide(L)'
;MSDTIGSLVDKLITADLKMWNNQEIYYEIRHMDFAEFKQRYLSEEKDQEDIFNCFKKVADLNMQRNNIIDEIDEKIVEIIKDGVSGKDIASQGYIQKKHKTY
;
A
#
# COMPACT_ATOMS: atom_id res chain seq x y z
N MET A 1 19.94 -4.76 -1.19
CA MET A 1 19.52 -5.37 0.09
C MET A 1 18.13 -5.91 -0.14
N SER A 2 17.91 -7.21 -0.02
CA SER A 2 16.53 -7.73 -0.07
C SER A 2 15.76 -7.17 1.11
N ASP A 3 14.52 -6.73 0.88
CA ASP A 3 13.66 -6.29 1.97
C ASP A 3 13.49 -7.39 3.02
N THR A 4 13.48 -6.98 4.28
CA THR A 4 13.09 -7.85 5.41
C THR A 4 11.57 -7.80 5.56
N ILE A 5 10.98 -8.76 6.28
CA ILE A 5 9.54 -8.71 6.59
C ILE A 5 9.17 -7.37 7.24
N GLY A 6 9.99 -6.86 8.16
CA GLY A 6 9.73 -5.56 8.80
C GLY A 6 9.74 -4.39 7.81
N SER A 7 10.65 -4.37 6.84
CA SER A 7 10.68 -3.37 5.75
C SER A 7 9.42 -3.47 4.87
N LEU A 8 9.00 -4.69 4.52
CA LEU A 8 7.79 -4.91 3.71
C LEU A 8 6.52 -4.49 4.46
N VAL A 9 6.43 -4.77 5.76
CA VAL A 9 5.32 -4.31 6.61
C VAL A 9 5.29 -2.79 6.70
N ASP A 10 6.44 -2.12 6.85
CA ASP A 10 6.54 -0.66 6.86
C ASP A 10 6.06 -0.05 5.52
N LYS A 11 6.45 -0.65 4.39
CA LYS A 11 5.95 -0.28 3.06
C LYS A 11 4.44 -0.49 2.93
N LEU A 12 3.91 -1.61 3.43
CA LEU A 12 2.49 -1.90 3.40
C LEU A 12 1.71 -0.84 4.18
N ILE A 13 2.13 -0.54 5.43
CA ILE A 13 1.53 0.51 6.25
C ILE A 13 1.59 1.87 5.54
N THR A 14 2.70 2.18 4.88
CA THR A 14 2.82 3.42 4.11
C THR A 14 1.82 3.49 2.96
N ALA A 15 1.60 2.39 2.23
CA ALA A 15 0.60 2.31 1.17
C ALA A 15 -0.82 2.45 1.74
N ASP A 16 -1.10 1.83 2.88
CA ASP A 16 -2.39 1.89 3.58
C ASP A 16 -2.72 3.32 4.06
N LEU A 17 -1.75 4.02 4.65
CA LEU A 17 -1.92 5.41 5.07
C LEU A 17 -2.13 6.35 3.88
N LYS A 18 -1.42 6.13 2.77
CA LYS A 18 -1.68 6.86 1.52
C LYS A 18 -3.08 6.56 0.99
N MET A 19 -3.52 5.31 1.05
CA MET A 19 -4.86 4.92 0.64
C MET A 19 -5.91 5.64 1.46
N TRP A 20 -5.78 5.62 2.79
CA TRP A 20 -6.67 6.32 3.72
C TRP A 20 -6.86 7.78 3.31
N ASN A 21 -5.75 8.51 3.12
CA ASN A 21 -5.80 9.93 2.74
C ASN A 21 -6.46 10.18 1.37
N ASN A 22 -6.32 9.27 0.41
CA ASN A 22 -6.93 9.46 -0.92
C ASN A 22 -8.40 9.03 -0.97
N GLN A 23 -8.86 8.22 -0.03
CA GLN A 23 -10.23 7.72 0.03
C GLN A 23 -11.23 8.72 0.62
N GLU A 24 -10.77 9.84 1.20
CA GLU A 24 -11.65 10.90 1.72
C GLU A 24 -12.68 11.37 0.67
N ILE A 25 -12.26 11.52 -0.59
CA ILE A 25 -13.16 11.89 -1.69
C ILE A 25 -14.26 10.83 -1.90
N TYR A 26 -13.95 9.54 -1.74
CA TYR A 26 -14.97 8.50 -1.82
C TYR A 26 -15.89 8.47 -0.62
N TYR A 27 -15.41 8.83 0.56
CA TYR A 27 -16.28 9.01 1.71
C TYR A 27 -17.28 10.14 1.48
N GLU A 28 -16.84 11.27 0.91
CA GLU A 28 -17.75 12.33 0.47
C GLU A 28 -18.76 11.80 -0.55
N ILE A 29 -18.29 11.10 -1.59
CA ILE A 29 -19.16 10.54 -2.65
C ILE A 29 -20.18 9.53 -2.10
N ARG A 30 -19.80 8.75 -1.09
CA ARG A 30 -20.69 7.77 -0.45
C ARG A 30 -21.90 8.42 0.22
N HIS A 31 -21.79 9.69 0.61
CA HIS A 31 -22.83 10.42 1.32
C HIS A 31 -23.66 11.37 0.43
N MET A 32 -23.34 11.47 -0.86
CA MET A 32 -24.07 12.32 -1.80
C MET A 32 -24.97 11.50 -2.74
N ASP A 33 -26.01 12.14 -3.26
CA ASP A 33 -26.77 11.61 -4.38
C ASP A 33 -26.09 11.89 -5.72
N PHE A 34 -26.64 11.30 -6.79
CA PHE A 34 -26.05 11.45 -8.12
C PHE A 34 -26.18 12.86 -8.71
N ALA A 35 -27.18 13.65 -8.30
CA ALA A 35 -27.32 15.03 -8.76
C ALA A 35 -26.24 15.91 -8.13
N GLU A 36 -26.02 15.77 -6.82
CA GLU A 36 -24.95 16.41 -6.07
C GLU A 36 -23.56 16.04 -6.61
N PHE A 37 -23.34 14.77 -6.92
CA PHE A 37 -22.11 14.29 -7.56
C PHE A 37 -21.82 15.02 -8.88
N LYS A 38 -22.81 15.09 -9.78
CA LYS A 38 -22.64 15.78 -11.06
C LYS A 38 -22.32 17.26 -10.86
N GLN A 39 -23.02 17.91 -9.93
CA GLN A 39 -22.79 19.33 -9.67
C GLN A 39 -21.39 19.59 -9.11
N ARG A 40 -20.89 18.72 -8.24
CA ARG A 40 -19.60 18.91 -7.56
C ARG A 40 -18.39 18.46 -8.37
N TYR A 41 -18.50 17.35 -9.11
CA TYR A 41 -17.33 16.75 -9.79
C TYR A 41 -17.39 16.75 -11.31
N LEU A 42 -18.53 17.09 -11.92
CA LEU A 42 -18.68 17.07 -13.37
C LEU A 42 -18.99 18.45 -13.97
N SER A 43 -19.07 19.52 -13.17
CA SER A 43 -19.37 20.87 -13.64
C SER A 43 -18.17 21.59 -14.27
N GLU A 44 -16.98 21.40 -13.70
CA GLU A 44 -15.74 22.02 -14.18
C GLU A 44 -14.70 20.96 -14.55
N GLU A 45 -13.89 21.24 -15.57
CA GLU A 45 -12.83 20.34 -16.03
C GLU A 45 -11.84 19.99 -14.90
N LYS A 46 -11.52 20.97 -14.05
CA LYS A 46 -10.66 20.76 -12.89
C LYS A 46 -11.22 19.72 -11.92
N ASP A 47 -12.51 19.81 -11.59
CA ASP A 47 -13.13 18.86 -10.66
C ASP A 47 -13.20 17.45 -11.27
N GLN A 48 -13.39 17.37 -12.59
CA GLN A 48 -13.35 16.13 -13.36
C GLN A 48 -11.96 15.49 -13.33
N GLU A 49 -10.90 16.30 -13.49
CA GLU A 49 -9.52 15.84 -13.36
C GLU A 49 -9.20 15.37 -11.94
N ASP A 50 -9.65 16.09 -10.91
CA ASP A 50 -9.41 15.75 -9.51
C ASP A 50 -10.03 14.40 -9.15
N ILE A 51 -11.30 14.16 -9.53
CA ILE A 51 -11.95 12.88 -9.27
C ILE A 51 -11.32 11.74 -10.10
N PHE A 52 -10.97 12.01 -11.36
CA PHE A 52 -10.31 11.02 -12.23
C PHE A 52 -8.94 10.60 -11.68
N ASN A 53 -8.15 11.57 -11.20
CA ASN A 53 -6.84 11.29 -10.60
C ASN A 53 -6.97 10.57 -9.25
N CYS A 54 -8.00 10.88 -8.45
CA CYS A 54 -8.34 10.10 -7.26
C CYS A 54 -8.63 8.64 -7.62
N PHE A 55 -9.45 8.40 -8.65
CA PHE A 55 -9.75 7.06 -9.17
C PHE A 55 -8.49 6.27 -9.54
N LYS A 56 -7.63 6.85 -10.37
CA LYS A 56 -6.37 6.22 -10.75
C LYS A 56 -5.50 5.91 -9.55
N LYS A 57 -5.32 6.88 -8.65
CA LYS A 57 -4.43 6.73 -7.50
C LYS A 57 -4.89 5.64 -6.54
N VAL A 58 -6.19 5.48 -6.33
CA VAL A 58 -6.72 4.39 -5.51
C VAL A 58 -6.57 3.04 -6.21
N ALA A 59 -6.76 2.96 -7.52
CA ALA A 59 -6.48 1.73 -8.26
C ALA A 59 -4.99 1.32 -8.14
N ASP A 60 -4.08 2.28 -8.36
CA ASP A 60 -2.64 2.07 -8.29
C ASP A 60 -2.21 1.65 -6.88
N LEU A 61 -2.70 2.34 -5.84
CA LEU A 61 -2.38 1.98 -4.44
C LEU A 61 -2.91 0.61 -4.06
N ASN A 62 -4.09 0.20 -4.56
CA ASN A 62 -4.61 -1.15 -4.32
C ASN A 62 -3.72 -2.22 -4.95
N MET A 63 -3.29 -2.02 -6.19
CA MET A 63 -2.33 -2.92 -6.84
C MET A 63 -1.01 -2.97 -6.07
N GLN A 64 -0.49 -1.80 -5.64
CA GLN A 64 0.73 -1.73 -4.86
C GLN A 64 0.62 -2.51 -3.54
N ARG A 65 -0.50 -2.39 -2.82
CA ARG A 65 -0.74 -3.15 -1.58
C ARG A 65 -0.70 -4.65 -1.83
N ASN A 66 -1.37 -5.12 -2.87
CA ASN A 66 -1.41 -6.55 -3.21
C ASN A 66 0.00 -7.07 -3.54
N ASN A 67 0.76 -6.34 -4.36
CA ASN A 67 2.14 -6.73 -4.68
C ASN A 67 3.01 -6.82 -3.42
N ILE A 68 2.85 -5.89 -2.46
CA ILE A 68 3.60 -5.94 -1.20
C ILE A 68 3.19 -7.16 -0.35
N ILE A 69 1.90 -7.54 -0.36
CA ILE A 69 1.43 -8.74 0.33
C ILE A 69 2.04 -9.99 -0.31
N ASP A 70 2.06 -10.07 -1.65
CA ASP A 70 2.70 -11.17 -2.37
C ASP A 70 4.21 -11.26 -2.02
N GLU A 71 4.91 -10.12 -1.97
CA GLU A 71 6.32 -10.06 -1.54
C GLU A 71 6.52 -10.56 -0.09
N ILE A 72 5.58 -10.26 0.82
CA ILE A 72 5.61 -10.75 2.20
C ILE A 72 5.46 -12.27 2.22
N ASP A 73 4.48 -12.81 1.50
CA ASP A 73 4.20 -14.24 1.43
C ASP A 73 5.41 -15.01 0.85
N GLU A 74 5.99 -14.51 -0.24
CA GLU A 74 7.22 -15.05 -0.82
C GLU A 74 8.38 -15.05 0.18
N LYS A 75 8.56 -13.95 0.93
CA LYS A 75 9.61 -13.82 1.94
C LYS A 75 9.42 -14.80 3.10
N ILE A 76 8.18 -15.04 3.53
CA ILE A 76 7.86 -16.03 4.56
C ILE A 76 8.23 -17.43 4.07
N VAL A 77 7.85 -17.78 2.84
CA VAL A 77 8.19 -19.07 2.23
C VAL A 77 9.71 -19.26 2.13
N GLU A 78 10.45 -18.21 1.75
CA GLU A 78 11.92 -18.20 1.70
C GLU A 78 12.53 -18.49 3.08
N ILE A 79 12.10 -17.79 4.12
CA ILE A 79 12.57 -17.98 5.50
C ILE A 79 12.32 -19.40 5.99
N ILE A 80 11.14 -19.96 5.71
CA ILE A 80 10.79 -21.33 6.09
C ILE A 80 11.70 -22.33 5.38
N LYS A 81 11.89 -22.19 4.06
CA LYS A 81 12.76 -23.07 3.26
C LYS A 81 14.20 -23.06 3.78
N ASP A 82 14.71 -21.88 4.11
CA ASP A 82 16.04 -21.73 4.68
C ASP A 82 16.16 -22.40 6.06
N GLY A 83 15.17 -22.19 6.93
CA GLY A 83 15.12 -22.83 8.24
C GLY A 83 15.11 -24.35 8.18
N VAL A 84 14.26 -24.95 7.33
CA VAL A 84 14.21 -26.41 7.19
C VAL A 84 15.46 -26.99 6.53
N SER A 85 16.19 -26.20 5.74
CA SER A 85 17.47 -26.61 5.14
C SER A 85 18.66 -26.59 6.12
N GLY A 86 18.43 -26.20 7.38
CA GLY A 86 19.46 -26.12 8.41
C GLY A 86 20.32 -24.85 8.34
N LYS A 87 19.94 -23.86 7.54
CA LYS A 87 20.61 -22.55 7.56
C LYS A 87 20.28 -21.82 8.86
N ASP A 88 21.27 -21.12 9.39
CA ASP A 88 21.04 -20.20 10.51
C ASP A 88 20.30 -18.96 10.01
N ILE A 89 18.98 -18.94 10.22
CA ILE A 89 18.06 -17.86 9.82
C ILE A 89 18.51 -16.50 10.38
N ALA A 90 19.10 -16.46 11.57
CA ALA A 90 19.51 -15.22 12.22
C ALA A 90 20.70 -14.54 11.52
N SER A 91 21.57 -15.33 10.87
CA SER A 91 22.70 -14.82 10.10
C SER A 91 22.37 -14.51 8.63
N GLN A 92 21.21 -14.93 8.11
CA GLN A 92 20.78 -14.66 6.73
C GLN A 92 20.26 -13.23 6.48
N GLY A 93 20.28 -12.34 7.48
CA GLY A 93 19.87 -10.94 7.28
C GLY A 93 18.36 -10.73 7.16
N TYR A 94 17.53 -11.74 7.47
CA TYR A 94 16.07 -11.62 7.52
C TYR A 94 15.56 -10.68 8.62
N ILE A 95 16.37 -10.47 9.66
CA ILE A 95 16.04 -9.59 10.78
C ILE A 95 16.38 -8.16 10.38
N GLN A 96 15.37 -7.28 10.42
CA GLN A 96 15.58 -5.84 10.28
C GLN A 96 16.41 -5.33 11.46
N LYS A 97 17.71 -5.12 11.24
CA LYS A 97 18.58 -4.50 12.24
C LYS A 97 18.33 -3.00 12.22
N LYS A 98 17.97 -2.44 13.38
CA LYS A 98 17.84 -0.97 13.53
C LYS A 98 19.18 -0.33 13.19
N HIS A 99 19.27 0.38 12.08
CA HIS A 99 20.28 1.44 11.95
C HIS A 99 19.76 2.64 12.72
N LYS A 100 20.53 3.01 13.76
CA LYS A 100 20.38 4.14 14.68
C LYS A 100 19.26 5.12 14.29
N THR A 101 18.28 5.24 15.18
CA THR A 101 17.37 6.39 15.23
C THR A 101 18.18 7.68 15.26
N TYR A 102 17.73 8.65 14.45
CA TYR A 102 18.15 10.05 14.46
C TYR A 102 18.01 10.68 15.85
#